data_AF-M2YQ87-F1
#
_entry.id   AF-M2YQ87-F1
#
_cell.length_a   1.000
_cell.length_b   1.000
_cell.length_c   1.000
_cell.angle_alpha   90.00
_cell.angle_beta   90.00
_cell.angle_gamma   90.00
#
_symmetry.space_group_name_H-M   'P 1'
#
loop_
_entity.id
_entity.type
_entity.pdbx_description
1 polymer ?
#
loop_
_entity_poly.entity_id
_entity_poly.type
_entity_poly.pdbx_seq_one_letter_code
_entity_poly.pdbx_strand_id
1 'polypeptide(L)'
;MNLQSGVAPTYGGLADLLASVPAETWDAPSLCAKWQVRHVVAHVTMPARLTPGQFGAEMAAAGGDFTVLSDTVAARDAFLPVSEHLAHLRSPLLHSWQPPGGGAAGALSHAVIHSLDVTVALDRPTVAPAEAVVAVLDQLTAANGALFGVDLTEVRLEADDTDWDWGSGEVVRADSGRLVALLSGRTLPDGRALRRG
;
A
#
# COMPACT_ATOMS: atom_id res chain seq x y z
N MET A 1 0.27 -0.31 19.59
CA MET A 1 -0.48 0.75 18.88
C MET A 1 -1.90 0.24 18.60
N ASN A 2 -2.94 1.08 18.65
CA ASN A 2 -4.24 0.73 18.05
C ASN A 2 -4.07 0.76 16.52
N LEU A 3 -4.17 -0.38 15.84
CA LEU A 3 -3.84 -0.45 14.40
C LEU A 3 -4.71 0.47 13.55
N GLN A 4 -6.00 0.60 13.87
CA GLN A 4 -6.91 1.44 13.09
C GLN A 4 -6.50 2.93 13.16
N SER A 5 -5.90 3.39 14.26
CA SER A 5 -5.51 4.80 14.38
C SER A 5 -4.38 5.21 13.44
N GLY A 6 -3.65 4.25 12.86
CA GLY A 6 -2.62 4.52 11.85
C GLY A 6 -3.18 4.76 10.43
N VAL A 7 -4.44 4.39 10.16
CA VAL A 7 -5.04 4.47 8.81
C VAL A 7 -5.25 5.93 8.38
N ALA A 8 -5.92 6.72 9.23
CA ALA A 8 -6.21 8.13 8.96
C ALA A 8 -4.97 8.99 8.69
N PRO A 9 -3.92 9.00 9.55
CA PRO A 9 -2.73 9.79 9.30
C PRO A 9 -1.97 9.32 8.05
N THR A 10 -1.97 8.03 7.73
CA THR A 10 -1.33 7.51 6.52
C THR A 10 -1.98 8.04 5.26
N TYR A 11 -3.31 7.93 5.12
CA TYR A 11 -4.00 8.48 3.95
C TYR A 11 -4.04 10.00 3.94
N GLY A 12 -4.11 10.65 5.10
CA GLY A 12 -4.00 12.10 5.23
C GLY A 12 -2.66 12.62 4.71
N GLY A 13 -1.55 12.01 5.14
CA GLY A 13 -0.21 12.35 4.67
C GLY A 13 -0.03 12.09 3.18
N LEU A 14 -0.60 11.01 2.65
CA LEU A 14 -0.61 10.75 1.19
C LEU A 14 -1.38 11.84 0.43
N ALA A 15 -2.55 12.25 0.94
CA ALA A 15 -3.33 13.33 0.35
C ALA A 15 -2.58 14.67 0.37
N ASP A 16 -1.88 14.98 1.46
CA ASP A 16 -1.10 16.22 1.59
C ASP A 16 0.08 16.24 0.62
N LEU A 17 0.83 15.12 0.53
CA LEU A 17 1.89 14.96 -0.46
C LEU A 17 1.35 15.17 -1.88
N LEU A 18 0.28 14.45 -2.25
CA LEU A 18 -0.28 14.49 -3.60
C LEU A 18 -0.95 15.82 -3.97
N ALA A 19 -1.39 16.60 -2.98
CA ALA A 19 -1.88 17.95 -3.19
C ALA A 19 -0.75 18.96 -3.46
N SER A 20 0.48 18.65 -3.06
CA SER A 20 1.64 19.53 -3.18
C SER A 20 2.49 19.30 -4.43
N VAL A 21 2.28 18.19 -5.14
CA VAL A 21 3.03 17.82 -6.35
C VAL A 21 2.36 18.34 -7.63
N PRO A 22 3.12 18.55 -8.71
CA PRO A 22 2.56 18.87 -10.03
C PRO A 22 1.58 17.81 -10.51
N ALA A 23 0.58 18.22 -11.30
CA ALA A 23 -0.48 17.33 -11.79
C ALA A 23 0.07 16.12 -12.58
N GLU A 24 1.18 16.32 -13.30
CA GLU A 24 1.87 15.29 -14.10
C GLU A 24 2.41 14.15 -13.21
N THR A 25 2.64 14.40 -11.92
CA THR A 25 3.08 13.37 -10.97
C THR A 25 2.03 12.28 -10.77
N TRP A 26 0.75 12.59 -11.00
CA TRP A 26 -0.32 11.60 -10.95
C TRP A 26 -0.24 10.56 -12.08
N ASP A 27 0.50 10.86 -13.16
CA ASP A 27 0.78 9.97 -14.28
C ASP A 27 2.11 9.20 -14.13
N ALA A 28 2.86 9.43 -13.05
CA ALA A 28 4.09 8.68 -12.82
C ALA A 28 3.81 7.20 -12.51
N PRO A 29 4.68 6.27 -12.92
CA PRO A 29 4.60 4.86 -12.49
C PRO A 29 4.63 4.71 -10.97
N SER A 30 3.91 3.73 -10.43
CA SER A 30 4.01 3.32 -9.03
C SER A 30 4.74 1.97 -8.91
N LEU A 31 4.93 1.47 -7.68
CA LEU A 31 5.45 0.11 -7.48
C LEU A 31 4.42 -0.99 -7.80
N CYS A 32 3.13 -0.65 -7.89
CA CYS A 32 2.14 -1.57 -8.45
C CYS A 32 2.38 -1.70 -9.95
N ALA A 33 2.76 -2.89 -10.42
CA ALA A 33 3.03 -3.12 -11.82
C ALA A 33 1.85 -2.66 -12.70
N LYS A 34 2.16 -1.93 -13.79
CA LYS A 34 1.21 -1.33 -14.74
C LYS A 34 0.36 -0.17 -14.20
N TRP A 35 0.45 0.16 -12.92
CA TRP A 35 -0.32 1.24 -12.33
C TRP A 35 0.51 2.51 -12.24
N GLN A 36 -0.15 3.62 -12.54
CA GLN A 36 0.35 4.96 -12.22
C GLN A 36 -0.13 5.36 -10.82
N VAL A 37 0.40 6.44 -10.26
CA VAL A 37 -0.03 6.98 -8.96
C VAL A 37 -1.56 7.12 -8.86
N ARG A 38 -2.21 7.67 -9.89
CA ARG A 38 -3.68 7.79 -9.93
C ARG A 38 -4.44 6.47 -9.82
N HIS A 39 -3.89 5.37 -10.35
CA HIS A 39 -4.51 4.05 -10.27
C HIS A 39 -4.46 3.51 -8.84
N VAL A 40 -3.32 3.70 -8.16
CA VAL A 40 -3.18 3.36 -6.73
C VAL A 40 -4.20 4.15 -5.91
N VAL A 41 -4.30 5.47 -6.14
CA VAL A 41 -5.25 6.32 -5.39
C VAL A 41 -6.70 5.92 -5.67
N ALA A 42 -7.06 5.64 -6.93
CA ALA A 42 -8.38 5.15 -7.30
C ALA A 42 -8.72 3.82 -6.61
N HIS A 43 -7.76 2.89 -6.55
CA HIS A 43 -7.91 1.62 -5.85
C HIS A 43 -8.10 1.81 -4.35
N VAL A 44 -7.19 2.52 -3.67
CA VAL A 44 -7.25 2.60 -2.21
C VAL A 44 -8.47 3.36 -1.71
N THR A 45 -9.02 4.25 -2.54
CA THR A 45 -10.23 5.02 -2.22
C THR A 45 -11.52 4.30 -2.58
N MET A 46 -11.48 3.09 -3.16
CA MET A 46 -12.69 2.31 -3.45
C MET A 46 -13.67 2.19 -2.28
N PRO A 47 -13.21 1.93 -1.02
CA PRO A 47 -14.13 1.83 0.11
C PRO A 47 -14.87 3.12 0.45
N ALA A 48 -14.37 4.29 0.06
CA ALA A 48 -15.06 5.56 0.23
C ALA A 48 -16.14 5.80 -0.85
N ARG A 49 -16.10 5.04 -1.95
CA ARG A 49 -16.89 5.28 -3.16
C ARG A 49 -17.93 4.18 -3.41
N LEU A 50 -17.60 2.94 -3.06
CA LEU A 50 -18.45 1.77 -3.29
C LEU A 50 -19.12 1.34 -1.99
N THR A 51 -20.45 1.22 -2.04
CA THR A 51 -21.20 0.48 -1.03
C THR A 51 -20.84 -1.01 -1.09
N PRO A 52 -21.09 -1.79 -0.03
CA PRO A 52 -20.87 -3.24 -0.05
C PRO A 52 -21.60 -3.96 -1.20
N GLY A 53 -22.82 -3.52 -1.53
CA GLY A 53 -23.59 -4.08 -2.64
C GLY A 53 -22.97 -3.80 -4.02
N GLN A 54 -22.47 -2.57 -4.22
CA GLN A 54 -21.74 -2.22 -5.45
C GLN A 54 -20.44 -3.01 -5.55
N PHE A 55 -19.66 -3.11 -4.48
CA PHE A 55 -18.44 -3.92 -4.45
C PHE A 55 -18.73 -5.40 -4.78
N GLY A 56 -19.81 -5.96 -4.23
CA GLY A 56 -20.24 -7.33 -4.55
C GLY A 56 -20.61 -7.52 -6.03
N ALA A 57 -21.25 -6.52 -6.65
CA ALA A 57 -21.57 -6.55 -8.07
C ALA A 57 -20.31 -6.47 -8.96
N GLU A 58 -19.35 -5.60 -8.60
CA GLU A 58 -18.04 -5.53 -9.28
C GLU A 58 -17.27 -6.86 -9.15
N MET A 59 -17.33 -7.50 -7.98
CA MET A 59 -16.70 -8.81 -7.74
C MET A 59 -17.35 -9.91 -8.58
N ALA A 60 -18.67 -9.92 -8.67
CA ALA A 60 -19.38 -10.86 -9.53
C ALA A 60 -19.05 -10.62 -11.02
N ALA A 61 -18.97 -9.37 -11.46
CA ALA A 61 -18.60 -9.02 -12.83
C ALA A 61 -17.15 -9.44 -13.16
N ALA A 62 -16.25 -9.41 -12.18
CA ALA A 62 -14.87 -9.90 -12.28
C ALA A 62 -14.76 -11.44 -12.14
N GLY A 63 -15.86 -12.18 -12.05
CA GLY A 63 -15.84 -13.64 -11.91
C GLY A 63 -15.27 -14.13 -10.57
N GLY A 64 -15.28 -13.28 -9.54
CA GLY A 64 -14.66 -13.56 -8.24
C GLY A 64 -13.16 -13.32 -8.18
N ASP A 65 -12.53 -12.82 -9.25
CA ASP A 65 -11.12 -12.46 -9.26
C ASP A 65 -10.93 -11.01 -8.81
N PHE A 66 -10.38 -10.84 -7.61
CA PHE A 66 -10.11 -9.51 -7.06
C PHE A 66 -9.06 -8.72 -7.87
N THR A 67 -8.13 -9.40 -8.56
CA THR A 67 -7.14 -8.74 -9.42
C THR A 67 -7.83 -8.10 -10.61
N VAL A 68 -8.75 -8.83 -11.26
CA VAL A 68 -9.55 -8.29 -12.36
C VAL A 68 -10.43 -7.12 -11.89
N LEU A 69 -11.04 -7.25 -10.71
CA LEU A 69 -11.82 -6.16 -10.11
C LEU A 69 -10.95 -4.93 -9.85
N SER A 70 -9.82 -5.08 -9.16
CA SER A 70 -8.97 -3.97 -8.75
C SER A 70 -8.39 -3.23 -9.95
N ASP A 71 -7.92 -3.96 -10.97
CA ASP A 71 -7.46 -3.38 -12.25
C ASP A 71 -8.58 -2.62 -12.96
N THR A 72 -9.79 -3.20 -13.03
CA THR A 72 -10.94 -2.59 -13.71
C THR A 72 -11.36 -1.29 -13.01
N VAL A 73 -11.50 -1.33 -11.68
CA VAL A 73 -11.94 -0.19 -10.89
C VAL A 73 -10.86 0.90 -10.86
N ALA A 74 -9.59 0.52 -10.72
CA ALA A 74 -8.48 1.47 -10.77
C ALA A 74 -8.39 2.16 -12.13
N ALA A 75 -8.50 1.43 -13.24
CA ALA A 75 -8.47 2.01 -14.59
C ALA A 75 -9.65 2.94 -14.86
N ARG A 76 -10.86 2.55 -14.46
CA ARG A 76 -12.07 3.37 -14.61
C ARG A 76 -11.98 4.67 -13.80
N ASP A 77 -11.58 4.56 -12.54
CA ASP A 77 -11.73 5.65 -11.59
C ASP A 77 -10.47 6.51 -11.44
N ALA A 78 -9.34 6.13 -12.05
CA ALA A 78 -8.08 6.90 -12.08
C ALA A 78 -8.21 8.30 -12.69
N PHE A 79 -9.26 8.56 -13.47
CA PHE A 79 -9.47 9.85 -14.16
C PHE A 79 -10.58 10.69 -13.52
N LEU A 80 -11.04 10.31 -12.32
CA LEU A 80 -11.84 11.22 -11.50
C LEU A 80 -11.05 12.49 -11.19
N PRO A 81 -11.72 13.63 -10.92
CA PRO A 81 -11.03 14.87 -10.56
C PRO A 81 -10.07 14.65 -9.39
N VAL A 82 -8.86 15.21 -9.48
CA VAL A 82 -7.83 15.13 -8.42
C VAL A 82 -8.40 15.55 -7.06
N SER A 83 -9.22 16.60 -7.03
CA SER A 83 -9.90 17.07 -5.82
C SER A 83 -10.80 16.01 -5.18
N GLU A 84 -11.45 15.17 -5.97
CA GLU A 84 -12.26 14.06 -5.45
C GLU A 84 -11.39 12.96 -4.87
N HIS A 85 -10.30 12.57 -5.54
CA HIS A 85 -9.35 11.61 -4.98
C HIS A 85 -8.77 12.08 -3.63
N LEU A 86 -8.37 13.34 -3.55
CA LEU A 86 -7.88 13.95 -2.31
C LEU A 86 -8.96 13.97 -1.22
N ALA A 87 -10.21 14.24 -1.57
CA ALA A 87 -11.33 14.20 -0.63
C ALA A 87 -11.60 12.76 -0.13
N HIS A 88 -11.55 11.76 -1.03
CA HIS A 88 -11.74 10.37 -0.65
C HIS A 88 -10.61 9.83 0.24
N LEU A 89 -9.35 10.21 -0.01
CA LEU A 89 -8.23 9.89 0.88
C LEU A 89 -8.43 10.46 2.29
N ARG A 90 -9.09 11.62 2.40
CA ARG A 90 -9.41 12.27 3.69
C ARG A 90 -10.76 11.84 4.28
N SER A 91 -11.44 10.86 3.67
CA SER A 91 -12.79 10.46 4.08
C SER A 91 -12.80 9.64 5.37
N PRO A 92 -13.64 9.99 6.37
CA PRO A 92 -13.87 9.16 7.55
C PRO A 92 -14.36 7.74 7.21
N LEU A 93 -15.06 7.57 6.08
CA LEU A 93 -15.49 6.25 5.60
C LEU A 93 -14.29 5.37 5.24
N LEU A 94 -13.29 5.93 4.53
CA LEU A 94 -12.06 5.22 4.24
C LEU A 94 -11.27 4.93 5.52
N HIS A 95 -11.19 5.91 6.43
CA HIS A 95 -10.39 5.79 7.66
C HIS A 95 -10.94 4.77 8.64
N SER A 96 -12.25 4.52 8.62
CA SER A 96 -12.93 3.53 9.45
C SER A 96 -13.14 2.18 8.75
N TRP A 97 -12.85 2.10 7.45
CA TRP A 97 -13.00 0.87 6.69
C TRP A 97 -12.06 -0.23 7.16
N GLN A 98 -12.56 -1.47 7.09
CA GLN A 98 -11.80 -2.68 7.30
C GLN A 98 -12.09 -3.67 6.17
N PRO A 99 -11.07 -4.25 5.51
CA PRO A 99 -11.30 -5.25 4.49
C PRO A 99 -11.97 -6.49 5.08
N PRO A 100 -12.86 -7.17 4.32
CA PRO A 100 -13.46 -8.43 4.75
C PRO A 100 -12.40 -9.44 5.20
N GLY A 101 -12.51 -9.92 6.45
CA GLY A 101 -11.57 -10.89 7.03
C GLY A 101 -10.22 -10.33 7.51
N GLY A 102 -9.84 -9.10 7.13
CA GLY A 102 -8.55 -8.51 7.50
C GLY A 102 -8.60 -7.56 8.71
N GLY A 103 -9.77 -7.02 9.05
CA GLY A 103 -9.94 -6.14 10.20
C GLY A 103 -9.05 -4.89 10.17
N ALA A 104 -8.72 -4.35 11.35
CA ALA A 104 -7.85 -3.18 11.47
C ALA A 104 -6.41 -3.42 10.99
N ALA A 105 -5.89 -4.66 11.13
CA ALA A 105 -4.56 -5.03 10.65
C ALA A 105 -4.48 -4.97 9.11
N GLY A 106 -5.47 -5.57 8.43
CA GLY A 106 -5.60 -5.49 6.98
C GLY A 106 -5.80 -4.06 6.47
N ALA A 107 -6.60 -3.24 7.18
CA ALA A 107 -6.79 -1.84 6.83
C ALA A 107 -5.48 -1.04 6.92
N LEU A 108 -4.71 -1.23 7.99
CA LEU A 108 -3.41 -0.57 8.18
C LEU A 108 -2.40 -1.02 7.13
N SER A 109 -2.26 -2.34 6.92
CA SER A 109 -1.36 -2.90 5.91
C SER A 109 -1.68 -2.34 4.52
N HIS A 110 -2.95 -2.34 4.12
CA HIS A 110 -3.37 -1.78 2.84
C HIS A 110 -3.03 -0.29 2.71
N ALA A 111 -3.30 0.52 3.74
CA ALA A 111 -2.98 1.95 3.72
C ALA A 111 -1.46 2.21 3.59
N VAL A 112 -0.65 1.55 4.43
CA VAL A 112 0.80 1.75 4.47
C VAL A 112 1.45 1.24 3.19
N ILE A 113 1.17 0.00 2.76
CA ILE A 113 1.78 -0.61 1.57
C ILE A 113 1.49 0.25 0.34
N HIS A 114 0.24 0.65 0.12
CA HIS A 114 -0.11 1.45 -1.06
C HIS A 114 0.33 2.91 -0.97
N SER A 115 0.47 3.48 0.24
CA SER A 115 1.15 4.76 0.38
C SER A 115 2.61 4.67 -0.04
N LEU A 116 3.30 3.57 0.31
CA LEU A 116 4.70 3.32 -0.07
C LEU A 116 4.84 2.96 -1.55
N ASP A 117 3.86 2.29 -2.15
CA ASP A 117 3.80 2.07 -3.60
C ASP A 117 3.88 3.40 -4.39
N VAL A 118 3.42 4.50 -3.77
CA VAL A 118 3.52 5.87 -4.31
C VAL A 118 4.81 6.56 -3.85
N THR A 119 5.06 6.66 -2.54
CA THR A 119 6.17 7.49 -2.04
C THR A 119 7.54 6.94 -2.45
N VAL A 120 7.74 5.61 -2.40
CA VAL A 120 9.00 5.00 -2.81
C VAL A 120 9.22 5.15 -4.31
N ALA A 121 8.18 4.97 -5.13
CA ALA A 121 8.28 5.14 -6.59
C ALA A 121 8.62 6.58 -7.01
N LEU A 122 8.14 7.56 -6.24
CA LEU A 122 8.39 8.99 -6.48
C LEU A 122 9.68 9.51 -5.81
N ASP A 123 10.44 8.65 -5.13
CA ASP A 123 11.57 9.02 -4.27
C ASP A 123 11.19 10.16 -3.29
N ARG A 124 10.11 9.91 -2.53
CA ARG A 124 9.58 10.80 -1.50
C ARG A 124 9.64 10.13 -0.12
N PRO A 125 9.79 10.92 0.95
CA PRO A 125 9.72 10.39 2.30
C PRO A 125 8.40 9.67 2.58
N THR A 126 8.47 8.67 3.45
CA THR A 126 7.28 7.97 3.95
C THR A 126 6.34 8.95 4.64
N VAL A 127 5.05 8.87 4.30
CA VAL A 127 3.98 9.69 4.89
C VAL A 127 3.24 8.99 6.03
N ALA A 128 3.36 7.66 6.12
CA ALA A 128 2.81 6.88 7.21
C ALA A 128 3.58 7.15 8.52
N PRO A 129 2.92 7.15 9.68
CA PRO A 129 3.61 7.20 10.98
C PRO A 129 4.63 6.06 11.13
N ALA A 130 5.78 6.33 11.75
CA ALA A 130 6.85 5.34 11.88
C ALA A 130 6.38 4.06 12.59
N GLU A 131 5.57 4.20 13.64
CA GLU A 131 4.98 3.07 14.37
C GLU A 131 4.00 2.24 13.53
N ALA A 132 3.36 2.85 12.52
CA ALA A 132 2.50 2.13 11.59
C ALA A 132 3.33 1.33 10.58
N VAL A 133 4.45 1.88 10.10
CA VAL A 133 5.39 1.17 9.23
C VAL A 133 5.96 -0.05 9.93
N VAL A 134 6.45 0.11 11.18
CA VAL A 134 6.97 -1.00 11.99
C VAL A 134 5.89 -2.05 12.25
N ALA A 135 4.66 -1.64 12.59
CA ALA A 135 3.57 -2.59 12.80
C ALA A 135 3.21 -3.40 11.53
N VAL A 136 3.41 -2.82 10.33
CA VAL A 136 3.21 -3.53 9.06
C VAL A 136 4.40 -4.43 8.74
N LEU A 137 5.64 -4.02 9.03
CA LEU A 137 6.81 -4.90 8.96
C LEU A 137 6.61 -6.16 9.81
N ASP A 138 6.16 -6.02 11.06
CA ASP A 138 5.87 -7.15 11.95
C ASP A 138 4.77 -8.07 11.40
N GLN A 139 3.72 -7.51 10.79
CA GLN A 139 2.64 -8.30 10.18
C GLN A 139 3.12 -9.09 8.97
N LEU A 140 3.92 -8.47 8.10
CA LEU A 140 4.43 -9.10 6.88
C LEU A 140 5.39 -10.24 7.20
N THR A 141 6.28 -10.06 8.17
CA THR A 141 7.23 -11.08 8.58
C THR A 141 6.59 -12.18 9.42
N ALA A 142 5.56 -11.90 10.21
CA ALA A 142 4.78 -12.92 10.91
C ALA A 142 4.11 -13.92 9.95
N ALA A 143 3.78 -13.49 8.73
CA ALA A 143 3.28 -14.38 7.67
C ALA A 143 4.39 -15.19 6.97
N ASN A 144 5.66 -14.98 7.34
CA ASN A 144 6.84 -15.63 6.77
C ASN A 144 6.84 -15.64 5.23
N GLY A 145 6.47 -14.51 4.62
CA GLY A 145 6.43 -14.31 3.18
C GLY A 145 5.20 -14.87 2.45
N ALA A 146 4.32 -15.62 3.13
CA ALA A 146 3.17 -16.26 2.51
C ALA A 146 2.14 -15.27 1.93
N LEU A 147 2.03 -14.08 2.51
CA LEU A 147 1.02 -13.08 2.08
C LEU A 147 1.27 -12.55 0.65
N PHE A 148 2.54 -12.50 0.23
CA PHE A 148 2.94 -11.96 -1.08
C PHE A 148 3.80 -12.92 -1.91
N GLY A 149 3.95 -14.18 -1.46
CA GLY A 149 4.75 -15.20 -2.13
C GLY A 149 6.22 -14.82 -2.24
N VAL A 150 6.78 -14.23 -1.18
CA VAL A 150 8.21 -13.91 -1.08
C VAL A 150 8.92 -14.99 -0.27
N ASP A 151 10.12 -15.37 -0.70
CA ASP A 151 10.96 -16.34 -0.01
C ASP A 151 11.88 -15.61 0.97
N LEU A 152 11.65 -15.84 2.26
CA LEU A 152 12.42 -15.28 3.38
C LEU A 152 13.45 -16.26 3.96
N THR A 153 13.67 -17.40 3.30
CA THR A 153 14.64 -18.41 3.74
C THR A 153 16.07 -17.85 3.65
N GLU A 154 16.83 -17.93 4.74
CA GLU A 154 18.19 -17.40 4.86
C GLU A 154 18.31 -15.89 4.53
N VAL A 155 17.30 -15.10 4.91
CA VAL A 155 17.29 -13.63 4.76
C VAL A 155 17.28 -12.97 6.14
N ARG A 156 18.17 -11.98 6.34
CA ARG A 156 18.11 -11.02 7.44
C ARG A 156 17.71 -9.65 6.90
N LEU A 157 16.58 -9.13 7.35
CA LEU A 157 16.09 -7.78 7.01
C LEU A 157 16.57 -6.82 8.09
N GLU A 158 17.17 -5.70 7.70
CA GLU A 158 17.64 -4.67 8.64
C GLU A 158 17.21 -3.28 8.17
N ALA A 159 16.41 -2.59 9.01
CA ALA A 159 16.11 -1.18 8.80
C ALA A 159 17.36 -0.32 9.06
N ASP A 160 17.57 0.74 8.27
CA ASP A 160 18.65 1.70 8.50
C ASP A 160 18.20 3.03 9.13
N ASP A 161 16.89 3.23 9.25
CA ASP A 161 16.23 4.39 9.83
C ASP A 161 15.55 4.09 11.18
N THR A 162 15.49 2.81 11.57
CA THR A 162 14.97 2.34 12.87
C THR A 162 15.83 1.18 13.39
N ASP A 163 15.61 0.77 14.64
CA ASP A 163 16.27 -0.42 15.23
C ASP A 163 15.55 -1.74 14.85
N TRP A 164 14.68 -1.74 13.84
CA TRP A 164 13.92 -2.92 13.43
C TRP A 164 14.79 -3.88 12.61
N ASP A 165 14.83 -5.14 13.00
CA ASP A 165 15.41 -6.23 12.21
C ASP A 165 14.61 -7.53 12.35
N TRP A 166 14.73 -8.42 11.37
CA TRP A 166 14.07 -9.72 11.37
C TRP A 166 14.85 -10.77 10.60
N GLY A 167 14.81 -12.02 11.09
CA GLY A 167 15.36 -13.18 10.40
C GLY A 167 16.88 -13.34 10.57
N SER A 168 17.46 -14.19 9.73
CA SER A 168 18.87 -14.58 9.78
C SER A 168 19.34 -15.03 8.41
N GLY A 169 20.58 -14.69 8.04
CA GLY A 169 21.19 -15.08 6.77
C GLY A 169 21.78 -13.89 6.01
N GLU A 170 21.56 -13.83 4.70
CA GLU A 170 22.03 -12.74 3.85
C GLU A 170 21.32 -11.43 4.23
N VAL A 171 22.11 -10.38 4.48
CA VAL A 171 21.59 -9.09 4.93
C VAL A 171 21.00 -8.31 3.76
N VAL A 172 19.73 -7.97 3.87
CA VAL A 172 19.02 -7.02 3.03
C VAL A 172 18.75 -5.76 3.87
N ARG A 173 19.53 -4.72 3.61
CA ARG A 173 19.47 -3.44 4.33
C ARG A 173 18.81 -2.34 3.48
N ALA A 174 17.83 -1.65 4.04
CA ALA A 174 17.16 -0.48 3.46
C ALA A 174 16.38 0.26 4.55
N ASP A 175 15.81 1.44 4.24
CA ASP A 175 14.85 2.07 5.14
C ASP A 175 13.60 1.21 5.33
N SER A 176 12.90 1.45 6.44
CA SER A 176 11.73 0.68 6.86
C SER A 176 10.64 0.64 5.78
N GLY A 177 10.45 1.72 5.03
CA GLY A 177 9.45 1.78 3.95
C GLY A 177 9.83 0.92 2.75
N ARG A 178 11.10 0.95 2.33
CA ARG A 178 11.63 0.07 1.27
C ARG A 178 11.61 -1.40 1.68
N LEU A 179 11.82 -1.72 2.96
CA LEU A 179 11.64 -3.09 3.47
C LEU A 179 10.19 -3.56 3.39
N VAL A 180 9.20 -2.71 3.74
CA VAL A 180 7.78 -3.02 3.54
C VAL A 180 7.48 -3.28 2.05
N ALA A 181 7.99 -2.44 1.14
CA ALA A 181 7.80 -2.64 -0.30
C ALA A 181 8.36 -3.99 -0.78
N LEU A 182 9.59 -4.32 -0.38
CA LEU A 182 10.23 -5.61 -0.69
C LEU A 182 9.42 -6.81 -0.17
N LEU A 183 9.00 -6.76 1.10
CA LEU A 183 8.16 -7.78 1.74
C LEU A 183 6.77 -7.90 1.08
N SER A 184 6.28 -6.81 0.49
CA SER A 184 5.02 -6.77 -0.27
C SER A 184 5.19 -7.23 -1.73
N GLY A 185 6.34 -7.85 -2.05
CA GLY A 185 6.64 -8.40 -3.36
C GLY A 185 6.87 -7.32 -4.44
N ARG A 186 7.27 -6.11 -4.05
CA ARG A 186 7.64 -5.05 -5.00
C ARG A 186 9.11 -5.15 -5.40
N THR A 187 9.40 -4.72 -6.62
CA THR A 187 10.76 -4.39 -7.06
C THR A 187 10.99 -2.90 -6.79
N LEU A 188 12.07 -2.57 -6.09
CA LEU A 188 12.46 -1.20 -5.81
C LEU A 188 12.92 -0.47 -7.09
N PRO A 189 12.94 0.87 -7.11
CA PRO A 189 13.40 1.64 -8.27
C PRO A 189 14.86 1.35 -8.68
N ASP A 190 15.69 0.88 -7.74
CA ASP A 190 17.08 0.46 -7.98
C ASP A 190 17.22 -0.99 -8.49
N GLY A 191 16.10 -1.67 -8.73
CA GLY A 191 16.04 -3.05 -9.25
C GLY A 191 16.08 -4.13 -8.18
N ARG A 192 16.27 -3.81 -6.89
CA ARG A 192 16.26 -4.81 -5.82
C ARG A 192 14.86 -5.40 -5.63
N ALA A 193 14.80 -6.72 -5.41
CA ALA A 193 13.58 -7.45 -5.08
C ALA A 193 13.93 -8.67 -4.22
N LEU A 194 12.99 -9.13 -3.40
CA LEU A 194 13.12 -10.42 -2.72
C LEU A 194 12.83 -11.57 -3.70
N ARG A 195 13.44 -12.73 -3.43
CA ARG A 195 13.14 -13.96 -4.17
C ARG A 195 11.65 -14.31 -4.02
N ARG A 196 11.09 -14.95 -5.04
CA ARG A 196 9.72 -15.51 -5.00
C ARG A 196 9.79 -16.96 -4.54
N GLY A 197 8.80 -17.36 -3.74
CA GLY A 197 8.58 -18.76 -3.33
C GLY A 197 7.74 -19.56 -4.31
#